data_AF-A0A1D2SA28-F1
#
_entry.id   AF-A0A1D2SA28-F1
#
_cell.length_a   1.000
_cell.length_b   1.000
_cell.length_c   1.000
_cell.angle_alpha   90.00
_cell.angle_beta   90.00
_cell.angle_gamma   90.00
#
_symmetry.space_group_name_H-M   'P 1'
#
loop_
_entity.id
_entity.type
_entity.pdbx_description
1 polymer ?
#
loop_
_entity_poly.entity_id
_entity_poly.type
_entity_poly.pdbx_seq_one_letter_code
_entity_poly.pdbx_strand_id
1 'polypeptide(L)' 'MQYQFDVKGMTCGHCERAVVHAVREVDTEAVVKVDLPSGRVEVQSDKSRDAIANAIREEGYEVAA' A
#
# COMPACT_ATOMS: atom_id res chain seq x y z
N MET A 1 -4.13 -10.30 -8.58
CA MET A 1 -5.42 -9.82 -8.01
C MET A 1 -5.32 -8.32 -7.70
N GLN A 2 -6.43 -7.57 -7.65
CA GLN A 2 -6.43 -6.13 -7.33
C GLN A 2 -7.11 -5.88 -5.98
N TYR A 3 -6.44 -5.10 -5.12
CA TYR A 3 -6.91 -4.72 -3.81
C TYR A 3 -6.89 -3.21 -3.65
N GLN A 4 -7.80 -2.71 -2.83
CA GLN A 4 -7.85 -1.31 -2.45
C GLN A 4 -7.73 -1.19 -0.93
N PHE A 5 -6.96 -0.21 -0.52
CA PHE A 5 -6.63 0.10 0.86
C PHE A 5 -6.86 1.57 1.11
N ASP A 6 -7.48 1.91 2.23
CA ASP A 6 -7.57 3.29 2.68
C ASP A 6 -6.42 3.50 3.66
N VAL A 7 -5.45 4.36 3.32
CA VAL A 7 -4.24 4.51 4.13
C VAL A 7 -4.23 5.89 4.75
N LYS A 8 -4.31 5.93 6.09
CA LYS A 8 -4.27 7.17 6.86
C LYS A 8 -2.84 7.56 7.19
N GLY A 9 -2.55 8.86 7.10
CA GLY A 9 -1.23 9.42 7.40
C GLY A 9 -0.38 9.74 6.17
N MET A 10 -0.78 9.32 4.96
CA MET A 10 -0.10 9.70 3.72
C MET A 10 -0.42 11.15 3.34
N THR A 11 0.35 12.08 3.88
CA THR A 11 0.18 13.52 3.61
C THR A 11 1.26 14.08 2.70
N CYS A 12 2.25 13.27 2.30
CA CYS A 12 3.40 13.72 1.54
C CYS A 12 3.82 12.66 0.51
N GLY A 13 4.36 13.08 -0.65
CA GLY A 13 4.78 12.17 -1.73
C GLY A 13 5.92 11.20 -1.38
N HIS A 14 6.54 11.34 -0.20
CA HIS A 14 7.44 10.30 0.34
C HIS A 14 6.69 9.08 0.87
N CYS A 15 5.45 9.26 1.35
CA CYS A 15 4.65 8.16 1.89
C CYS A 15 4.28 7.16 0.79
N GLU A 16 3.98 7.63 -0.43
CA GLU A 16 3.73 6.76 -1.58
C GLU A 16 4.91 5.82 -1.83
N ARG A 17 6.12 6.39 -1.92
CA ARG A 17 7.32 5.61 -2.25
C ARG A 17 7.64 4.57 -1.19
N ALA A 18 7.40 4.91 0.07
CA ALA A 18 7.51 3.97 1.18
C ALA A 18 6.52 2.81 0.94
N VAL A 19 5.21 3.08 0.86
CA VAL A 19 4.17 2.06 0.65
C VAL A 19 4.45 1.17 -0.56
N VAL A 20 4.88 1.75 -1.68
CA VAL A 20 5.26 1.00 -2.89
C VAL A 20 6.44 0.06 -2.61
N HIS A 21 7.43 0.50 -1.82
CA HIS A 21 8.57 -0.30 -1.42
C HIS A 21 8.16 -1.47 -0.52
N ALA A 22 7.45 -1.25 0.60
CA ALA A 22 6.97 -2.34 1.46
C ALA A 22 6.19 -3.41 0.68
N VAL A 23 5.28 -2.99 -0.20
CA VAL A 23 4.51 -3.92 -1.01
C VAL A 23 5.41 -4.70 -1.97
N ARG A 24 6.41 -4.04 -2.58
CA ARG A 24 7.39 -4.68 -3.47
C ARG A 24 8.35 -5.63 -2.78
N GLU A 25 8.62 -5.44 -1.49
CA GLU A 25 9.39 -6.38 -0.69
C GLU A 25 8.63 -7.70 -0.48
N VAL A 26 7.30 -7.64 -0.40
CA VAL A 26 6.45 -8.85 -0.32
C VAL A 26 6.20 -9.46 -1.70
N ASP A 27 6.01 -8.61 -2.71
CA ASP A 27 5.76 -9.02 -4.10
C ASP A 27 6.43 -8.04 -5.06
N THR A 28 7.57 -8.45 -5.61
CA THR A 28 8.38 -7.62 -6.50
C THR A 28 7.67 -7.25 -7.81
N GLU A 29 6.68 -8.04 -8.23
CA GLU A 29 5.86 -7.77 -9.43
C GLU A 29 4.61 -6.94 -9.11
N ALA A 30 4.39 -6.57 -7.84
CA ALA A 30 3.23 -5.80 -7.45
C ALA A 30 3.23 -4.39 -8.04
N VAL A 31 2.06 -4.00 -8.54
CA VAL A 31 1.79 -2.65 -9.05
C VAL A 31 1.00 -1.89 -8.00
N VAL A 32 1.61 -0.85 -7.43
CA VAL A 32 0.99 0.01 -6.44
C VAL A 32 0.68 1.37 -7.07
N LYS A 33 -0.55 1.85 -6.87
CA LYS A 33 -1.01 3.18 -7.25
C LYS A 33 -1.55 3.87 -6.01
N VAL A 34 -1.03 5.06 -5.72
CA VAL A 34 -1.47 5.84 -4.56
C VAL A 34 -2.21 7.07 -5.06
N ASP A 35 -3.42 7.25 -4.53
CA ASP A 35 -4.24 8.45 -4.70
C ASP A 35 -4.22 9.23 -3.38
N LEU A 36 -3.23 10.11 -3.25
CA LEU A 36 -3.11 11.04 -2.12
C LEU A 36 -4.34 11.93 -1.90
N PRO A 37 -5.00 12.50 -2.95
CA PRO A 37 -6.14 13.38 -2.72
C PRO A 37 -7.35 12.66 -2.10
N SER A 38 -7.53 11.37 -2.38
CA SER A 38 -8.59 10.55 -1.78
C SER A 38 -8.12 9.68 -0.61
N GLY A 39 -6.82 9.64 -0.31
CA GLY A 39 -6.23 8.79 0.74
C GLY A 39 -6.25 7.29 0.42
N ARG A 40 -6.29 6.94 -0.86
CA ARG A 40 -6.55 5.57 -1.34
C ARG A 40 -5.30 4.96 -1.96
N VAL A 41 -5.08 3.68 -1.73
CA VAL A 41 -3.99 2.89 -2.33
C VAL A 41 -4.58 1.70 -3.04
N GLU A 42 -4.31 1.57 -4.32
CA GLU A 42 -4.62 0.40 -5.12
C GLU A 42 -3.36 -0.44 -5.29
N VAL A 43 -3.46 -1.74 -4.98
CA VAL A 43 -2.36 -2.70 -5.13
C VAL A 43 -2.83 -3.83 -6.03
N GLN A 44 -2.10 -4.08 -7.09
CA GLN A 44 -2.24 -5.28 -7.90
C GLN A 44 -1.09 -6.21 -7.57
N SER A 45 -1.40 -7.35 -6.97
CA SER A 45 -0.43 -8.35 -6.52
C SER A 45 -1.07 -9.73 -6.57
N ASP A 46 -0.26 -10.78 -6.66
CA ASP A 46 -0.74 -12.15 -6.56
C ASP A 46 -0.87 -12.62 -5.09
N LYS A 47 -0.35 -11.83 -4.16
CA LYS A 47 -0.42 -12.10 -2.71
C LYS A 47 -1.79 -11.74 -2.14
N SER A 48 -2.12 -12.36 -1.01
CA SER A 48 -3.33 -12.06 -0.26
C SER A 48 -3.35 -10.62 0.24
N ARG A 49 -4.56 -10.02 0.25
CA ARG A 49 -4.80 -8.69 0.80
C ARG A 49 -4.16 -8.46 2.17
N ASP A 50 -4.28 -9.43 3.07
CA ASP A 50 -3.77 -9.34 4.44
C ASP A 50 -2.24 -9.21 4.49
N ALA A 51 -1.52 -9.97 3.64
CA ALA A 51 -0.07 -9.88 3.54
C ALA A 51 0.39 -8.48 3.08
N ILE A 52 -0.31 -7.92 2.09
CA ILE A 52 -0.06 -6.56 1.61
C ILE A 52 -0.38 -5.52 2.69
N ALA A 53 -1.53 -5.63 3.35
CA ALA A 53 -1.91 -4.71 4.43
C ALA A 53 -0.91 -4.75 5.58
N ASN A 54 -0.40 -5.94 5.92
CA ASN A 54 0.57 -6.09 7.00
C ASN A 54 1.89 -5.42 6.64
N ALA A 55 2.40 -5.59 5.42
CA ALA A 55 3.61 -4.92 4.95
C ALA A 55 3.54 -3.40 5.07
N ILE A 56 2.39 -2.82 4.70
CA ILE A 56 2.16 -1.37 4.80
C ILE A 56 2.09 -0.93 6.28
N ARG A 57 1.51 -1.76 7.16
CA ARG A 57 1.48 -1.51 8.61
C ARG A 57 2.86 -1.61 9.27
N GLU A 58 3.72 -2.49 8.77
CA GLU A 58 5.10 -2.63 9.24
C GLU A 58 5.94 -1.38 8.93
N GLU A 59 5.61 -0.65 7.88
CA GLU A 59 6.18 0.68 7.60
C GLU A 59 5.67 1.79 8.53
N GLY A 60 4.67 1.50 9.36
CA GLY A 60 4.09 2.44 10.30
C GLY A 60 2.87 3.21 9.77
N TYR A 61 2.28 2.78 8.66
CA TYR A 61 1.04 3.37 8.14
C TYR A 61 -0.20 2.61 8.60
N GLU A 62 -1.28 3.35 8.85
CA GLU A 62 -2.55 2.75 9.25
C GLU A 62 -3.37 2.40 8.00
N VAL A 63 -3.59 1.11 7.78
CA VAL A 63 -4.40 0.61 6.66
C VAL A 63 -5.79 0.24 7.16
N ALA A 64 -6.80 0.96 6.70
CA ALA A 64 -8.20 0.63 6.93
C ALA A 64 -8.71 -0.35 5.86
N ALA A 65 -9.51 -1.30 6.35
CA ALA A 65 -10.10 -2.40 5.58
C ALA A 65 -11.23 -1.94 4.66
#